data_AF-A0A1F9XQ49-F1
#
_entry.id   AF-A0A1F9XQ49-F1
#
_cell.length_a   1.000
_cell.length_b   1.000
_cell.length_c   1.000
_cell.angle_alpha   90.00
_cell.angle_beta   90.00
_cell.angle_gamma   90.00
#
_symmetry.space_group_name_H-M   'P 1'
#
loop_
_entity.id
_entity.type
_entity.pdbx_description
1 polymer ?
#
loop_
_entity_poly.entity_id
_entity_poly.type
_entity_poly.pdbx_seq_one_letter_code
_entity_poly.pdbx_strand_id
1 'polypeptide(L)' 'MAETQALETLESKFEELTAKLRRERFYGTLEVHYQDGRLVRVKKHETLLVKDMRGLKEE' A
#
# COMPACT_ATOMS: atom_id res chain seq x y z
N MET A 1 -8.25 -13.84 -21.59
CA MET A 1 -9.11 -14.10 -20.41
C MET A 1 -8.34 -14.03 -19.09
N ALA A 2 -7.02 -14.30 -19.03
CA ALA A 2 -6.24 -14.26 -17.79
C ALA A 2 -5.92 -12.82 -17.27
N GLU A 3 -5.79 -11.85 -18.17
CA GLU A 3 -5.40 -10.48 -17.82
C GLU A 3 -6.47 -9.72 -17.03
N THR A 4 -7.75 -9.99 -17.27
CA THR A 4 -8.87 -9.33 -16.56
C THR A 4 -8.96 -9.78 -15.10
N GLN A 5 -8.80 -11.07 -14.83
CA GLN A 5 -8.79 -11.62 -13.46
C GLN A 5 -7.59 -11.12 -12.64
N ALA A 6 -6.41 -10.99 -13.26
CA ALA A 6 -5.23 -10.45 -12.59
C ALA A 6 -5.42 -8.99 -12.18
N LEU A 7 -6.17 -8.22 -12.97
CA LEU A 7 -6.46 -6.82 -12.72
C LEU A 7 -7.43 -6.62 -11.55
N GLU A 8 -8.57 -7.32 -11.57
CA GLU A 8 -9.55 -7.31 -10.47
C GLU A 8 -8.91 -7.74 -9.15
N THR A 9 -7.98 -8.69 -9.22
CA THR A 9 -7.20 -9.14 -8.06
C THR A 9 -6.25 -8.07 -7.53
N LEU A 10 -5.65 -7.26 -8.40
CA LEU A 10 -4.70 -6.23 -7.98
C LEU A 10 -5.41 -5.03 -7.34
N GLU A 11 -6.56 -4.61 -7.89
CA GLU A 11 -7.40 -3.57 -7.30
C GLU A 11 -7.93 -4.00 -5.92
N SER A 12 -8.44 -5.23 -5.80
CA SER A 12 -8.88 -5.78 -4.51
C SER A 12 -7.75 -5.81 -3.48
N LYS A 13 -6.53 -6.21 -3.89
CA LYS A 13 -5.35 -6.21 -3.01
C LYS A 13 -4.92 -4.81 -2.60
N PHE A 14 -5.11 -3.81 -3.46
CA PHE A 14 -4.82 -2.41 -3.15
C PHE A 14 -5.80 -1.85 -2.11
N GLU A 15 -7.09 -2.18 -2.22
CA GLU A 15 -8.08 -1.83 -1.21
C GLU A 15 -7.78 -2.48 0.15
N GLU A 16 -7.43 -3.77 0.16
CA GLU A 16 -7.03 -4.45 1.40
C GLU A 16 -5.77 -3.82 2.04
N LEU A 17 -4.77 -3.51 1.21
CA LEU A 17 -3.54 -2.85 1.66
C LEU A 17 -3.85 -1.48 2.27
N THR A 18 -4.65 -0.64 1.61
CA THR A 18 -4.99 0.70 2.13
C THR A 18 -5.81 0.63 3.42
N ALA A 19 -6.74 -0.34 3.53
CA ALA A 19 -7.46 -0.59 4.78
C ALA A 19 -6.52 -0.98 5.92
N LYS A 20 -5.54 -1.85 5.65
CA LYS A 20 -4.53 -2.27 6.63
C LYS A 20 -3.64 -1.09 7.06
N LEU A 21 -3.13 -0.30 6.12
CA LEU A 21 -2.27 0.86 6.41
C LEU A 21 -3.00 1.94 7.22
N ARG A 22 -4.30 2.15 6.97
CA ARG A 22 -5.14 3.04 7.79
C ARG A 22 -5.26 2.54 9.23
N ARG A 23 -5.47 1.23 9.43
CA ARG A 23 -5.54 0.61 10.78
C ARG A 23 -4.22 0.68 11.52
N GLU A 24 -3.10 0.46 10.83
CA GLU A 24 -1.76 0.45 11.43
C GLU A 24 -1.18 1.85 11.68
N ARG A 25 -1.91 2.92 11.33
CA ARG A 25 -1.42 4.31 11.36
C ARG A 25 -0.08 4.40 10.63
N PHE A 26 -0.06 3.92 9.40
CA PHE A 26 1.12 3.96 8.56
C PHE A 26 1.52 5.41 8.25
N TYR A 27 2.80 5.74 8.45
CA TYR A 27 3.38 7.02 8.06
C TYR A 27 4.41 6.78 6.95
N GLY A 28 4.02 7.10 5.73
CA GLY A 28 4.88 6.99 4.56
C GLY A 28 4.13 7.30 3.28
N THR A 29 4.72 6.94 2.14
CA THR A 29 4.18 7.26 0.82
C THR A 29 3.83 5.99 0.08
N LEU A 30 2.69 6.01 -0.61
CA LEU A 30 2.31 4.96 -1.54
C LEU A 30 2.33 5.52 -2.95
N GLU A 31 3.06 4.86 -3.85
CA GLU A 31 3.14 5.22 -5.26
C GLU A 31 2.29 4.22 -6.06
N VAL A 32 1.31 4.74 -6.80
CA VAL A 32 0.33 3.95 -7.53
C VAL A 32 0.43 4.29 -9.01
N HIS A 33 0.61 3.28 -9.86
CA HIS A 33 0.73 3.45 -11.31
C HIS A 33 -0.53 2.93 -11.99
N TYR A 34 -1.13 3.81 -12.79
CA TYR A 34 -2.25 3.49 -13.66
C TYR A 34 -1.79 3.53 -15.11
N GLN A 35 -2.23 2.55 -15.90
CA GLN A 35 -2.04 2.50 -17.34
C GLN A 35 -3.40 2.22 -17.97
N ASP A 36 -3.85 3.07 -18.90
CA ASP A 36 -5.16 2.97 -19.54
C ASP A 36 -6.33 2.90 -18.53
N GLY A 37 -6.23 3.66 -17.44
CA GLY A 37 -7.23 3.69 -16.36
C GLY A 37 -7.21 2.46 -15.45
N ARG A 38 -6.25 1.55 -15.65
CA ARG A 38 -6.13 0.31 -14.88
C ARG A 38 -4.96 0.35 -13.93
N LEU A 39 -5.15 -0.14 -12.72
CA LEU A 39 -4.07 -0.31 -11.77
C LEU A 39 -3.11 -1.38 -12.27
N VAL A 40 -1.84 -1.02 -12.46
CA VAL A 40 -0.80 -1.94 -12.95
C VAL A 40 0.34 -2.16 -11.96
N ARG A 41 0.55 -1.22 -11.04
CA ARG A 41 1.62 -1.33 -10.04
C ARG A 41 1.31 -0.52 -8.80
N VAL A 42 1.64 -1.09 -7.65
CA VAL A 42 1.65 -0.39 -6.36
C VAL A 42 3.05 -0.55 -5.77
N LYS A 43 3.71 0.56 -5.46
CA LYS A 43 4.96 0.57 -4.68
C LYS A 43 4.71 1.26 -3.35
N LYS A 44 5.22 0.65 -2.29
CA LYS A 44 5.19 1.22 -0.94
C LYS A 44 6.56 1.80 -0.63
N HIS A 45 6.61 3.08 -0.28
CA HIS A 45 7.78 3.73 0.28
C HIS A 45 7.52 3.97 1.77
N GLU A 46 8.09 3.08 2.59
CA GLU A 46 7.93 3.09 4.03
C GLU A 46 8.85 4.14 4.65
N THR A 47 8.27 5.09 5.40
CA THR A 47 9.05 6.11 6.11
C THR A 47 9.22 5.72 7.57
N LEU A 48 8.13 5.46 8.31
CA LEU A 48 8.17 4.99 9.71
C LEU A 48 6.90 4.20 10.05
N LEU A 49 7.04 2.99 10.60
CA LEU A 49 5.91 2.34 11.29
C LEU A 49 5.85 2.87 12.73
N VAL A 50 4.65 2.99 13.30
CA VAL A 50 4.48 3.35 14.72
C VAL A 50 5.23 2.39 15.65
N LYS A 51 5.43 1.13 15.22
CA LYS A 51 6.25 0.15 15.92
C LYS A 51 7.72 0.60 16.03
N ASP A 52 8.29 1.15 14.95
CA ASP A 52 9.62 1.74 14.93
C ASP A 52 9.68 3.06 15.72
N MET A 53 8.60 3.84 15.74
CA MET A 53 8.53 5.07 16.56
C MET A 53 8.55 4.81 18.08
N ARG A 54 8.14 3.62 18.56
CA ARG A 54 8.25 3.30 20.00
C ARG A 54 9.70 3.15 20.45
N GLY A 55 10.62 2.78 19.57
CA GLY A 55 12.05 2.71 19.86
C GLY A 55 12.75 4.08 19.87
N LEU A 56 12.11 5.13 19.33
CA LEU A 56 12.67 6.49 19.29
C LEU A 56 12.36 7.32 20.55
N LYS A 57 11.73 6.73 21.58
CA LYS A 57 11.37 7.43 22.83
C LYS A 57 12.35 7.25 23.99
N GLU A 58 13.50 6.64 23.75
CA GLU A 58 14.56 6.51 24.77
C GLU A 58 15.87 7.09 24.21
N GLU A 59 16.04 8.41 24.36
CA GLU A 59 17.32 9.10 24.54
C GLU A 59 17.07 10.43 25.26
#